data_AF-A0A7Z9UDP5-F1
#
_entry.id   AF-A0A7Z9UDP5-F1
#
_cell.length_a   1.000
_cell.length_b   1.000
_cell.length_c   1.000
_cell.angle_alpha   90.00
_cell.angle_beta   90.00
_cell.angle_gamma   90.00
#
_symmetry.space_group_name_H-M   'P 1'
#
loop_
_entity.id
_entity.type
_entity.pdbx_description
1 polymer ?
#
loop_
_entity_poly.entity_id
_entity_poly.type
_entity_poly.pdbx_seq_one_letter_code
_entity_poly.pdbx_strand_id
1 'polypeptide(L)'
;MNGAQLLRYAGRRLLGLIPVLLGILLLVFLMVRAIPGSPARNILGQRATPQEIARVEAQLGLDQPVLIQFFRFCSRAVRGDLGKSLRHNVPVTEELKRVVPATIELTVSAFLIAFPAGVWRLGRSAQGKRRRSSHDFGKSRGNLRAHFLAGSSLDLDFLRGFGMAAVWR
;
A
#
# COMPACT_ATOMS: atom_id res chain seq x y z
N MET A 1 29.52 -7.90 -4.86
CA MET A 1 28.58 -6.87 -5.36
C MET A 1 29.21 -5.52 -5.07
N ASN A 2 29.55 -4.73 -6.09
CA ASN A 2 30.32 -3.49 -5.90
C ASN A 2 29.41 -2.42 -5.28
N GLY A 3 29.92 -1.59 -4.36
CA GLY A 3 29.14 -0.56 -3.66
C GLY A 3 28.38 0.39 -4.59
N ALA A 4 28.97 0.70 -5.76
CA ALA A 4 28.31 1.48 -6.82
C ALA A 4 27.06 0.80 -7.41
N GLN A 5 27.02 -0.53 -7.48
CA GLN A 5 25.84 -1.27 -7.93
C GLN A 5 24.73 -1.30 -6.88
N LEU A 6 25.09 -1.38 -5.59
CA LEU A 6 24.15 -1.28 -4.48
C LEU A 6 23.50 0.12 -4.43
N LEU A 7 24.30 1.19 -4.55
CA LEU A 7 23.80 2.56 -4.63
C LEU A 7 22.86 2.78 -5.83
N ARG A 8 23.24 2.28 -7.01
CA ARG A 8 22.40 2.38 -8.21
C ARG A 8 21.09 1.60 -8.08
N TYR A 9 21.13 0.43 -7.45
CA TYR A 9 19.94 -0.38 -7.15
C TYR A 9 19.04 0.30 -6.12
N ALA A 10 19.60 0.78 -5.02
CA ALA A 10 18.89 1.51 -3.97
C ALA A 10 18.23 2.77 -4.52
N GLY A 11 18.95 3.57 -5.32
CA GLY A 11 18.41 4.76 -5.98
C GLY A 11 17.24 4.42 -6.92
N ARG A 12 17.36 3.37 -7.73
CA ARG A 12 16.28 2.93 -8.63
C ARG A 12 15.05 2.43 -7.87
N ARG A 13 15.24 1.77 -6.71
CA ARG A 13 14.16 1.37 -5.79
C ARG A 13 13.48 2.58 -5.15
N LEU A 14 14.26 3.55 -4.66
CA LEU A 14 13.76 4.81 -4.09
C LEU A 14 12.95 5.61 -5.12
N LEU A 15 13.43 5.72 -6.36
CA LEU A 15 12.69 6.34 -7.46
C LEU A 15 11.39 5.60 -7.77
N GLY A 16 11.37 4.27 -7.68
CA GLY A 16 10.16 3.47 -7.85
C GLY A 16 9.11 3.67 -6.75
N LEU A 17 9.50 4.11 -5.55
CA LEU A 17 8.59 4.41 -4.45
C LEU A 17 7.85 5.73 -4.65
N ILE A 18 8.46 6.71 -5.34
CA ILE A 18 7.86 8.03 -5.58
C ILE A 18 6.47 7.93 -6.24
N PRO A 19 6.28 7.26 -7.39
CA PRO A 19 4.96 7.18 -8.03
C PRO A 19 3.94 6.44 -7.17
N VAL A 20 4.36 5.45 -6.37
CA VAL A 20 3.48 4.73 -5.45
C VAL A 20 2.99 5.68 -4.34
N LEU A 21 3.90 6.41 -3.70
CA LEU A 21 3.56 7.40 -2.67
C LEU A 21 2.65 8.50 -3.23
N LEU A 22 2.96 8.99 -4.42
CA LEU A 22 2.20 10.03 -5.09
C LEU A 22 0.80 9.54 -5.48
N GLY A 23 0.67 8.28 -5.91
CA GLY A 23 -0.60 7.61 -6.15
C GLY A 23 -1.45 7.48 -4.88
N ILE A 24 -0.84 7.09 -3.75
CA ILE A 24 -1.53 7.01 -2.45
C ILE A 24 -1.97 8.41 -1.99
N LEU A 25 -1.09 9.41 -2.06
CA LEU A 25 -1.41 10.80 -1.73
C LEU A 25 -2.57 11.33 -2.57
N LEU A 26 -2.56 11.06 -3.88
CA LEU A 26 -3.63 11.43 -4.79
C LEU A 26 -4.93 10.72 -4.43
N LEU A 27 -4.88 9.42 -4.14
CA LEU A 27 -6.05 8.62 -3.74
C LEU A 27 -6.67 9.17 -2.45
N VAL A 28 -5.84 9.46 -1.44
CA VAL A 28 -6.30 10.03 -0.16
C VAL A 28 -6.90 11.43 -0.39
N PHE A 29 -6.24 12.28 -1.19
CA PHE A 29 -6.75 13.60 -1.53
C PHE A 29 -8.11 13.52 -2.23
N LEU A 30 -8.27 12.60 -3.19
CA LEU A 30 -9.54 12.36 -3.86
C LEU A 30 -10.60 11.80 -2.92
N MET A 31 -10.26 10.88 -2.01
CA MET A 31 -11.19 10.39 -1.00
C MET A 31 -11.70 11.51 -0.10
N VAL A 32 -10.81 12.36 0.42
CA VAL A 32 -11.19 13.47 1.30
C VAL A 32 -12.07 14.49 0.55
N ARG A 33 -11.78 14.74 -0.73
CA ARG A 33 -12.57 15.66 -1.57
C ARG A 33 -13.89 15.05 -2.04
N ALA A 34 -13.99 13.73 -2.13
CA ALA A 34 -15.21 13.01 -2.48
C ALA A 34 -16.23 12.98 -1.32
N ILE A 35 -15.81 13.26 -0.09
CA ILE A 35 -16.72 13.40 1.05
C ILE A 35 -17.59 14.65 0.82
N PRO A 36 -18.92 14.51 0.67
CA PRO A 36 -19.80 15.65 0.51
C PRO A 36 -19.88 16.43 1.83
N GLY A 37 -19.28 17.61 1.85
CA GLY A 37 -19.23 18.50 3.00
C GLY A 37 -18.00 19.39 2.94
N SER A 38 -18.18 20.70 2.79
CA SER A 38 -17.07 21.66 2.83
C SER A 38 -16.33 21.48 4.17
N PRO A 39 -15.02 21.24 4.22
CA PRO A 39 -14.27 21.13 5.47
C PRO A 39 -14.48 22.34 6.39
N ALA A 40 -14.76 23.52 5.80
CA ALA A 40 -15.19 24.71 6.53
C ALA A 40 -16.47 24.49 7.37
N ARG A 41 -17.47 23.77 6.86
CA ARG A 41 -18.69 23.39 7.60
C ARG A 41 -18.45 22.33 8.67
N ASN A 42 -17.50 21.42 8.45
CA ASN A 42 -17.11 20.47 9.50
C ASN A 42 -16.35 21.14 10.65
N ILE A 43 -15.55 22.18 10.35
CA ILE A 43 -14.81 22.96 11.36
C ILE A 43 -15.74 23.91 12.12
N LEU A 44 -16.66 24.61 11.43
CA LEU A 44 -17.58 25.58 12.05
C LEU A 44 -18.87 24.95 12.60
N GLY A 45 -19.16 23.69 12.27
CA GLY A 45 -20.40 23.01 12.66
C GLY A 45 -21.65 23.50 11.91
N GLN A 46 -22.81 22.92 12.24
CA GLN A 46 -24.09 23.24 11.58
C GLN A 46 -24.61 24.68 11.80
N ARG A 47 -23.94 25.48 12.65
CA ARG A 47 -24.31 26.87 12.99
C ARG A 47 -23.50 27.94 12.26
N ALA A 48 -22.65 27.55 11.32
CA ALA A 48 -21.78 28.46 10.59
C ALA A 48 -22.56 29.45 9.73
N THR A 49 -22.31 30.75 9.90
CA THR A 49 -22.88 31.77 8.99
C THR A 49 -22.21 31.68 7.61
N PRO A 50 -22.91 32.00 6.50
CA PRO A 50 -22.32 31.96 5.15
C PRO A 50 -21.04 32.80 5.01
N GLN A 51 -20.94 33.88 5.78
CA GLN A 51 -19.80 34.80 5.80
C GLN A 51 -18.58 34.18 6.50
N GLU A 52 -18.79 33.43 7.58
CA GLU A 52 -17.72 32.69 8.26
C GLU A 52 -17.22 31.52 7.42
N ILE A 53 -18.12 30.82 6.71
CA ILE A 53 -17.74 29.74 5.79
C ILE A 53 -16.81 30.28 4.71
N ALA A 54 -17.17 31.37 4.04
CA ALA A 54 -16.33 31.97 2.98
C ALA A 54 -14.96 32.43 3.51
N ARG A 55 -14.90 32.99 4.73
CA ARG A 55 -13.62 33.34 5.37
C ARG A 55 -12.74 32.11 5.63
N VAL A 56 -13.34 31.04 6.14
CA VAL A 56 -12.62 29.79 6.45
C VAL A 56 -12.21 29.05 5.17
N GLU A 57 -13.03 29.07 4.12
CA GLU A 57 -12.67 28.52 2.80
C GLU A 57 -11.48 29.26 2.18
N ALA A 58 -11.45 30.60 2.27
CA ALA A 58 -10.31 31.40 1.83
C ALA A 58 -9.04 31.10 2.66
N GLN A 59 -9.16 30.96 3.98
CA GLN A 59 -8.03 30.62 4.87
C GLN A 59 -7.48 29.20 4.63
N LEU A 60 -8.36 28.24 4.37
CA LEU A 60 -7.97 26.87 4.03
C LEU A 60 -7.45 26.76 2.59
N GLY A 61 -7.69 27.78 1.75
CA GLY A 61 -7.31 27.80 0.34
C GLY A 61 -8.19 26.91 -0.53
N LEU A 62 -9.44 26.68 -0.13
CA LEU A 62 -10.41 25.92 -0.91
C LEU A 62 -10.83 26.64 -2.20
N ASP A 63 -10.64 27.96 -2.27
CA ASP A 63 -10.83 28.78 -3.47
C ASP A 63 -9.74 28.58 -4.55
N GLN A 64 -8.67 27.84 -4.25
CA GLN A 64 -7.56 27.67 -5.19
C GLN A 64 -7.79 26.50 -6.15
N PRO A 65 -7.19 26.52 -7.36
CA PRO A 65 -7.19 25.39 -8.28
C PRO A 65 -6.77 24.08 -7.60
N VAL A 66 -7.43 22.97 -7.97
CA VAL A 66 -7.24 21.64 -7.37
C VAL A 66 -5.77 21.19 -7.38
N LEU A 67 -5.04 21.53 -8.44
CA LEU A 67 -3.60 21.25 -8.53
C LEU A 67 -2.80 21.94 -7.41
N ILE A 68 -3.08 23.20 -7.10
CA ILE A 68 -2.37 23.94 -6.05
C ILE A 68 -2.71 23.36 -4.67
N GLN A 69 -3.96 22.96 -4.45
CA GLN A 69 -4.37 22.28 -3.22
C GLN A 69 -3.62 20.95 -3.05
N PHE A 70 -3.49 20.16 -4.14
CA PHE A 70 -2.74 18.92 -4.12
C PHE A 70 -1.24 19.14 -3.85
N PHE A 71 -0.60 20.10 -4.53
CA PHE A 71 0.82 20.42 -4.26
C PHE A 71 1.05 20.88 -2.82
N ARG A 72 0.15 21.70 -2.27
CA ARG A 72 0.21 22.10 -0.86
C ARG A 72 0.05 20.91 0.07
N PHE A 73 -0.88 19.99 -0.23
CA PHE A 73 -1.06 18.74 0.51
C PHE A 73 0.20 17.87 0.47
N CYS A 74 0.79 17.65 -0.71
CA CYS A 74 2.06 16.93 -0.86
C CYS A 74 3.20 17.59 -0.07
N SER A 75 3.34 18.92 -0.14
CA SER A 75 4.38 19.64 0.61
C SER A 75 4.22 19.50 2.12
N ARG A 76 2.98 19.51 2.63
CA ARG A 76 2.70 19.30 4.05
C ARG A 76 2.99 17.84 4.45
N ALA A 77 2.56 16.89 3.63
CA ALA A 77 2.80 15.46 3.85
C ALA A 77 4.30 15.12 3.92
N VAL A 78 5.12 15.72 3.06
CA VAL A 78 6.60 15.54 3.09
C VAL A 78 7.23 16.11 4.36
N ARG A 79 6.66 17.18 4.93
CA ARG A 79 7.08 17.73 6.23
C ARG A 79 6.55 16.93 7.42
N GLY A 80 5.82 15.84 7.16
CA GLY A 80 5.17 15.03 8.17
C GLY A 80 3.86 15.62 8.69
N ASP A 81 3.32 16.68 8.09
CA ASP A 81 2.00 17.22 8.44
C ASP A 81 0.93 16.62 7.50
N LEU A 82 0.25 15.59 7.98
CA LEU A 82 -0.84 14.91 7.27
C LEU A 82 -2.21 15.61 7.47
N GLY A 83 -2.25 16.70 8.24
CA GLY A 83 -3.48 17.40 8.62
C GLY A 83 -4.17 16.82 9.85
N LYS A 84 -5.39 17.30 10.11
CA LYS A 84 -6.22 16.89 11.24
C LYS A 84 -7.26 15.87 10.82
N SER A 85 -7.52 14.90 11.69
CA SER A 85 -8.61 13.94 11.55
C SER A 85 -9.96 14.67 11.61
N LEU A 86 -10.77 14.53 10.56
CA LEU A 86 -12.12 15.10 10.50
C LEU A 86 -13.08 14.50 11.53
N ARG A 87 -12.77 13.32 12.08
CA ARG A 87 -13.58 12.67 13.13
C ARG A 87 -13.16 13.07 14.55
N HIS A 88 -11.86 13.07 14.83
CA HIS A 88 -11.36 13.22 16.20
C HIS A 88 -10.73 14.60 16.46
N ASN A 89 -10.64 15.48 15.45
CA ASN A 89 -10.00 16.80 15.52
C ASN A 89 -8.52 16.80 15.99
N VAL A 90 -7.89 15.62 16.10
CA VAL A 90 -6.48 15.44 16.43
C VAL A 90 -5.61 15.32 15.17
N PRO A 91 -4.31 15.65 15.24
CA PRO A 91 -3.37 15.43 14.14
C PRO A 91 -3.32 13.95 13.76
N VAL A 92 -3.41 13.65 12.46
CA VAL A 92 -3.33 12.27 11.96
C VAL A 92 -2.00 11.62 12.32
N THR A 93 -0.93 12.41 12.44
CA THR A 93 0.40 11.96 12.88
C THR A 93 0.41 11.37 14.29
N GLU A 94 -0.38 11.92 15.21
CA GLU A 94 -0.53 11.43 16.57
C GLU A 94 -1.22 10.06 16.57
N GLU A 95 -2.28 9.94 15.78
CA GLU A 95 -3.04 8.71 15.59
C GLU A 95 -2.15 7.63 14.97
N LEU A 96 -1.36 7.99 13.95
CA LEU A 96 -0.39 7.10 13.30
C LEU A 96 0.66 6.59 14.29
N LYS A 97 1.23 7.46 15.14
CA LYS A 97 2.20 7.06 16.17
C LYS A 97 1.63 6.02 17.13
N ARG A 98 0.32 6.00 17.34
CA ARG A 98 -0.35 5.04 18.24
C ARG A 98 -0.54 3.67 17.61
N VAL A 99 -0.87 3.59 16.31
CA VAL A 99 -1.13 2.31 15.59
C VAL A 99 0.10 1.73 14.88
N VAL A 100 1.09 2.56 14.55
CA VAL A 100 2.32 2.11 13.88
C VAL A 100 3.05 1.01 14.65
N PRO A 101 3.27 1.11 15.99
CA PRO A 101 3.97 0.07 16.73
C PRO A 101 3.29 -1.30 16.62
N ALA A 102 1.96 -1.35 16.75
CA ALA A 102 1.21 -2.60 16.65
C ALA A 102 1.29 -3.22 15.25
N THR A 103 1.28 -2.39 14.21
CA THR A 103 1.38 -2.85 12.82
C THR A 103 2.78 -3.38 12.50
N ILE A 104 3.81 -2.74 13.04
CA ILE A 104 5.20 -3.21 12.93
C ILE A 104 5.32 -4.56 13.62
N GLU A 105 4.80 -4.71 14.84
CA GLU A 105 4.85 -5.96 15.60
C GLU A 105 4.18 -7.12 14.82
N LEU A 106 2.99 -6.87 14.26
CA LEU A 106 2.28 -7.84 13.42
C LEU A 106 3.05 -8.18 12.13
N THR A 107 3.58 -7.17 11.44
CA THR A 107 4.30 -7.37 10.18
C THR A 107 5.60 -8.14 10.41
N VAL A 108 6.33 -7.82 11.48
CA VAL A 108 7.56 -8.51 11.86
C VAL A 108 7.26 -9.95 12.23
N SER A 109 6.23 -10.19 13.04
CA SER A 109 5.81 -11.55 13.44
C SER A 109 5.41 -12.39 12.24
N ALA A 110 4.61 -11.84 11.32
CA ALA A 110 4.23 -12.51 10.08
C ALA A 110 5.45 -12.79 9.18
N PHE A 111 6.37 -11.84 9.06
CA PHE A 111 7.59 -12.00 8.26
C PHE A 111 8.49 -13.11 8.81
N LEU A 112 8.65 -13.17 10.13
CA LEU A 112 9.44 -14.20 10.81
C LEU A 112 8.91 -15.62 10.56
N ILE A 113 7.59 -15.78 10.37
CA ILE A 113 6.98 -17.08 10.07
C ILE A 113 7.00 -17.36 8.56
N ALA A 114 6.59 -16.39 7.74
CA ALA A 114 6.42 -16.55 6.31
C ALA A 114 7.77 -16.71 5.57
N PHE A 115 8.81 -15.99 6.00
CA PHE A 115 10.10 -16.00 5.31
C PHE A 115 10.79 -17.37 5.39
N PRO A 116 10.96 -18.01 6.58
CA PRO A 116 11.51 -19.37 6.67
C PRO A 116 10.65 -20.40 5.95
N ALA A 117 9.32 -20.32 6.07
CA ALA A 117 8.41 -21.24 5.39
C ALA A 117 8.54 -21.18 3.85
N GLY A 118 8.67 -19.97 3.30
CA GLY A 118 8.90 -19.74 1.87
C GLY A 118 10.24 -20.29 1.38
N VAL A 119 11.32 -20.03 2.13
CA VAL A 119 12.67 -20.54 1.81
C VAL A 119 12.70 -22.07 1.86
N TRP A 120 12.10 -22.66 2.91
CA TRP A 120 12.02 -24.11 3.07
C TRP A 120 11.25 -24.79 1.93
N ARG A 121 10.13 -24.21 1.51
CA ARG A 121 9.34 -24.69 0.37
C ARG A 121 10.12 -24.59 -0.95
N LEU A 122 10.78 -23.47 -1.21
CA LEU A 122 11.58 -23.27 -2.42
C LEU A 122 12.76 -24.26 -2.50
N GLY A 123 13.40 -24.53 -1.35
CA GLY A 123 14.48 -25.52 -1.24
C GLY A 123 14.04 -26.93 -1.63
N ARG A 124 12.80 -27.33 -1.30
CA ARG A 124 12.25 -28.64 -1.70
C ARG A 124 11.89 -28.73 -3.18
N SER A 125 11.32 -27.68 -3.76
CA SER A 125 10.97 -27.68 -5.19
C SER A 125 12.19 -27.71 -6.12
N ALA A 126 13.34 -27.16 -5.68
CA ALA A 126 14.58 -27.18 -6.46
C ALA A 126 15.21 -28.58 -6.60
N GLN A 127 14.99 -29.48 -5.63
CA GLN A 127 15.53 -30.85 -5.68
C GLN A 127 14.77 -31.76 -6.66
N GLY A 128 13.50 -31.48 -6.95
CA GLY A 128 12.68 -32.31 -7.86
C GLY A 128 12.99 -32.17 -9.35
N LYS A 129 13.80 -31.18 -9.76
CA LYS A 129 14.02 -30.85 -11.19
C LYS A 129 15.38 -31.27 -11.76
N ARG A 130 16.28 -31.86 -10.95
CA ARG A 130 17.61 -32.34 -11.41
C ARG A 130 17.61 -33.75 -12.03
N ARG A 131 16.45 -34.39 -12.18
CA ARG A 131 16.34 -35.79 -12.66
C ARG A 131 15.48 -35.96 -13.92
N ARG A 132 15.45 -34.98 -14.84
CA ARG A 132 14.98 -35.20 -16.22
C ARG A 132 16.17 -35.11 -17.17
N SER A 133 16.87 -36.22 -17.28
CA SER A 133 17.89 -36.48 -18.29
C SER A 133 17.23 -36.53 -19.68
N SER A 134 17.60 -35.57 -20.53
CA SER A 134 17.61 -35.45 -22.00
C SER A 134 16.76 -36.31 -22.96
N HIS A 135 15.81 -37.15 -22.56
CA HIS A 135 15.09 -38.04 -23.49
C HIS A 135 13.67 -37.59 -23.91
N ASP A 136 13.22 -36.39 -23.56
CA ASP A 136 11.82 -35.96 -23.81
C ASP A 136 11.69 -34.65 -24.60
N PHE A 137 12.53 -34.48 -25.64
CA PHE A 137 12.48 -33.32 -26.54
C PHE A 137 11.37 -33.43 -27.60
N GLY A 138 10.64 -34.55 -27.66
CA GLY A 138 9.66 -34.82 -28.71
C GLY A 138 8.19 -34.54 -28.37
N LYS A 139 7.82 -34.27 -27.10
CA LYS A 139 6.41 -34.35 -26.66
C LYS A 139 5.91 -33.14 -25.85
N SER A 140 6.34 -31.93 -26.17
CA SER A 140 5.89 -30.72 -25.44
C SER A 140 5.53 -29.52 -26.31
N ARG A 141 4.72 -29.73 -27.36
CA ARG A 141 3.96 -28.64 -28.02
C ARG A 141 2.56 -28.42 -27.45
N GLY A 142 2.14 -29.18 -26.42
CA GLY A 142 0.74 -29.19 -25.96
C GLY A 142 0.37 -28.41 -24.68
N ASN A 143 1.32 -28.08 -23.79
CA ASN A 143 0.97 -27.71 -22.41
C ASN A 143 1.39 -26.29 -21.96
N LEU A 144 1.36 -25.30 -22.87
CA LEU A 144 1.54 -23.90 -22.46
C LEU A 144 0.35 -23.35 -21.64
N ARG A 145 -0.82 -24.01 -21.65
CA ARG A 145 -1.96 -23.63 -20.80
C ARG A 145 -1.85 -24.11 -19.34
N ALA A 146 -1.10 -25.18 -19.08
CA ALA A 146 -0.99 -25.75 -17.73
C ALA A 146 -0.09 -24.93 -16.80
N HIS A 147 0.90 -24.22 -17.34
CA HIS A 147 1.78 -23.36 -16.54
C HIS A 147 1.12 -22.06 -16.08
N PHE A 148 0.06 -21.61 -16.76
CA PHE A 148 -0.67 -20.39 -16.39
C PHE A 148 -1.64 -20.61 -15.20
N LEU A 149 -2.18 -21.83 -15.06
CA LEU A 149 -3.08 -22.22 -13.96
C LEU A 149 -2.34 -22.67 -12.67
N ALA A 150 -1.03 -22.93 -12.76
CA ALA A 150 -0.20 -23.29 -11.60
C ALA A 150 0.18 -22.06 -10.74
N GLY A 151 -0.04 -20.84 -11.24
CA GLY A 151 0.16 -19.60 -10.47
C GLY A 151 -0.98 -19.33 -9.48
N SER A 152 -2.21 -19.74 -9.79
CA SER A 152 -3.40 -19.50 -8.97
C SER A 152 -3.64 -20.55 -7.87
N SER A 153 -2.97 -21.71 -7.92
CA SER A 153 -3.04 -22.70 -6.84
C SER A 153 -2.16 -22.33 -5.63
N LEU A 154 -1.25 -21.36 -5.80
CA LEU A 154 -0.38 -20.86 -4.73
C LEU A 154 -1.17 -20.21 -3.58
N ASP A 155 -2.25 -19.48 -3.88
CA ASP A 155 -3.07 -18.85 -2.84
C ASP A 155 -3.93 -19.85 -2.06
N LEU A 156 -4.50 -20.85 -2.74
CA LEU A 156 -5.42 -21.81 -2.12
C LEU A 156 -4.72 -22.78 -1.16
N ASP A 157 -3.52 -23.25 -1.50
CA ASP A 157 -2.75 -24.14 -0.62
C ASP A 157 -2.12 -23.38 0.56
N PHE A 158 -1.77 -22.11 0.36
CA PHE A 158 -1.30 -21.23 1.43
C PHE A 158 -2.43 -20.90 2.42
N LEU A 159 -3.63 -20.58 1.94
CA LEU A 159 -4.81 -20.31 2.77
C LEU A 159 -5.32 -21.56 3.51
N ARG A 160 -5.20 -22.74 2.90
CA ARG A 160 -5.51 -24.03 3.55
C ARG A 160 -4.55 -24.34 4.71
N GLY A 161 -3.27 -23.99 4.58
CA GLY A 161 -2.27 -24.14 5.66
C GLY A 161 -2.55 -23.28 6.90
N PHE A 162 -3.31 -22.21 6.75
CA PHE A 162 -3.73 -21.32 7.83
C PHE A 162 -5.08 -21.69 8.48
N GLY A 163 -5.68 -22.82 8.10
CA GLY A 163 -6.97 -23.27 8.64
C GLY A 163 -8.18 -22.43 8.18
N MET A 164 -8.00 -21.45 7.28
CA MET A 164 -9.08 -20.57 6.80
C MET A 164 -10.03 -21.23 5.79
N ALA A 165 -9.79 -22.48 5.40
CA ALA A 165 -10.66 -23.21 4.49
C ALA A 165 -12.07 -23.49 5.07
N ALA A 166 -12.27 -23.36 6.38
CA ALA A 166 -13.55 -23.59 7.04
C ALA A 166 -14.50 -22.37 7.07
N VAL A 167 -14.03 -21.18 6.70
CA VAL A 167 -14.82 -19.93 6.77
C VAL A 167 -15.79 -19.78 5.58
N TRP A 168 -15.59 -20.53 4.50
CA TRP A 168 -16.36 -20.43 3.26
C TRP A 168 -17.23 -21.68 2.99
N ARG A 169 -17.82 -22.26 4.03
CA ARG A 169 -18.82 -23.32 3.89
C ARG A 169 -20.21 -22.82 4.23
#